data_AF-A0A7V9NA27-F1
#
_entry.id   AF-A0A7V9NA27-F1
#
_cell.length_a   1.000
_cell.length_b   1.000
_cell.length_c   1.000
_cell.angle_alpha   90.00
_cell.angle_beta   90.00
_cell.angle_gamma   90.00
#
_symmetry.space_group_name_H-M   'P 1'
#
loop_
_entity.id
_entity.type
_entity.pdbx_description
1 polymer ?
#
loop_
_entity_poly.entity_id
_entity_poly.type
_entity_poly.pdbx_seq_one_letter_code
_entity_poly.pdbx_strand_id
1 'polypeptide(L)' 'MVRLPGPFRRGRPNSEFRYNGSAGVLFMSLHDSGYDWQFKSETGMAIDSGAGTCS' A
#
# COMPACT_ATOMS: atom_id res chain seq x y z
N MET A 1 4.00 -8.96 -5.55
CA MET A 1 3.92 -8.24 -6.84
C MET A 1 2.46 -8.26 -7.28
N VAL A 2 1.73 -7.17 -7.08
CA VAL A 2 0.34 -7.05 -7.56
C VAL A 2 0.38 -6.56 -9.01
N ARG A 3 -0.21 -7.31 -9.93
CA ARG A 3 -0.32 -6.95 -11.35
C ARG A 3 -1.74 -6.47 -11.60
N LEU A 4 -1.92 -5.15 -11.71
CA LEU A 4 -3.22 -4.53 -12.02
C LEU A 4 -3.42 -4.43 -13.55
N PRO A 5 -4.62 -4.67 -14.09
CA PRO A 5 -4.91 -4.52 -15.51
C PRO A 5 -5.25 -3.06 -15.86
N GLY A 6 -4.75 -2.56 -17.00
CA GLY A 6 -4.90 -1.16 -17.45
C GLY A 6 -3.55 -0.41 -17.51
N PRO A 7 -3.49 0.85 -18.00
CA PRO A 7 -2.25 1.56 -18.32
C PRO A 7 -1.50 2.04 -17.07
N PHE A 8 -1.69 1.39 -15.92
CA PHE A 8 -0.87 1.56 -14.73
C PHE A 8 0.50 0.95 -15.00
N ARG A 9 1.32 1.68 -15.74
CA ARG A 9 2.76 1.44 -15.85
C ARG A 9 3.29 1.30 -14.42
N ARG A 10 4.17 0.31 -14.20
CA ARG A 10 4.87 0.15 -12.91
C ARG A 10 5.29 1.53 -12.42
N GLY A 11 4.74 1.95 -11.29
CA GLY A 11 5.08 3.24 -10.71
C GLY A 11 6.59 3.35 -10.61
N ARG A 12 7.15 4.51 -10.96
CA ARG A 12 8.55 4.78 -10.65
C ARG A 12 8.72 4.72 -9.13
N PRO A 13 9.91 4.41 -8.61
CA PRO A 13 10.20 4.59 -7.19
C PRO A 13 9.71 5.96 -6.72
N ASN A 14 9.07 6.01 -5.56
CA ASN A 14 8.52 7.22 -4.94
C ASN A 14 7.34 7.87 -5.69
N SER A 15 6.62 7.12 -6.54
CA SER A 15 5.37 7.62 -7.14
C SER A 15 4.22 7.52 -6.14
N GLU A 16 3.43 8.59 -6.01
CA GLU A 16 2.16 8.59 -5.25
C GLU A 16 1.03 8.09 -6.15
N PHE A 17 0.30 7.08 -5.69
CA PHE A 17 -0.91 6.60 -6.35
C PHE A 17 -2.12 6.92 -5.46
N ARG A 18 -3.06 7.73 -5.97
CA ARG A 18 -4.33 7.99 -5.30
C ARG A 18 -5.41 7.10 -5.87
N TYR A 19 -5.81 6.09 -5.11
CA TYR A 19 -7.00 5.31 -5.42
C TYR A 19 -8.24 6.15 -5.07
N ASN A 20 -9.08 6.42 -6.08
CA ASN A 20 -10.46 6.94 -6.02
C ASN A 20 -10.83 8.08 -5.03
N GLY A 21 -9.94 8.98 -4.64
CA GLY A 21 -10.32 10.20 -3.90
C GLY A 21 -10.85 10.00 -2.47
N SER A 22 -10.99 8.76 -1.99
CA SER A 22 -11.24 8.47 -0.58
C SER A 22 -9.97 8.68 0.23
N ALA A 23 -10.08 9.43 1.33
CA ALA A 23 -9.01 9.52 2.31
C ALA A 23 -8.90 8.21 3.12
N GLY A 24 -7.76 8.02 3.76
CA GLY A 24 -7.48 6.82 4.54
C GLY A 24 -6.22 6.98 5.38
N VAL A 25 -5.94 5.96 6.19
CA VAL A 25 -4.81 5.93 7.11
C VAL A 25 -3.94 4.71 6.78
N LEU A 26 -2.62 4.93 6.75
CA LEU A 26 -1.64 3.86 6.64
C LEU A 26 -1.37 3.29 8.03
N PHE A 27 -1.62 1.99 8.20
CA PHE A 27 -1.24 1.21 9.36
C PHE A 27 0.02 0.44 9.02
N MET A 28 1.03 0.52 9.88
CA MET A 28 2.30 -0.17 9.68
C MET A 28 2.69 -0.90 10.97
N SER A 29 2.96 -2.18 10.85
CA SER A 29 3.45 -3.05 11.91
C SER A 29 4.89 -3.42 11.60
N LEU A 30 5.79 -3.12 12.53
CA LEU A 30 7.21 -3.40 12.39
C LEU A 30 7.54 -4.70 13.12
N HIS A 31 8.42 -5.49 12.51
CA HIS A 31 9.01 -6.72 13.05
C HIS A 31 10.52 -6.60 13.08
N ASP A 32 11.18 -7.53 13.77
CA ASP A 32 12.65 -7.54 13.91
C ASP A 32 13.39 -7.54 12.56
N SER A 33 12.82 -8.17 11.51
CA SER A 33 13.44 -8.32 10.19
C SER A 33 12.58 -7.82 9.03
N GLY A 34 11.55 -7.02 9.30
CA GLY A 34 10.63 -6.58 8.26
C GLY A 34 9.44 -5.78 8.77
N TYR A 35 8.45 -5.64 7.91
CA TYR A 35 7.22 -4.93 8.22
C TYR A 35 6.06 -5.44 7.37
N ASP A 36 4.86 -5.29 7.91
CA ASP A 36 3.61 -5.36 7.15
C ASP A 36 2.88 -4.01 7.22
N TRP A 37 2.08 -3.73 6.20
CA TRP A 37 1.31 -2.50 6.11
C TRP A 37 -0.07 -2.73 5.50
N GLN A 38 -1.01 -1.88 5.89
CA GLN A 38 -2.36 -1.81 5.36
C GLN A 38 -2.78 -0.36 5.17
N PHE A 39 -3.33 -0.03 4.00
CA PHE A 39 -4.03 1.24 3.80
C PHE A 39 -5.53 1.00 4.00
N LYS A 40 -6.11 1.65 5.02
CA LYS A 40 -7.53 1.54 5.34
C LYS A 40 -8.25 2.83 5.01
N SER A 41 -9.43 2.72 4.41
CA SER A 41 -10.34 3.86 4.24
C SER A 41 -10.79 4.41 5.59
N GLU A 42 -11.43 5.58 5.58
CA GLU A 42 -12.12 6.14 6.75
C GLU A 42 -13.20 5.21 7.33
N THR A 43 -13.75 4.30 6.52
CA THR A 43 -14.71 3.27 6.98
C THR A 43 -14.04 2.04 7.59
N GLY A 44 -12.70 2.02 7.67
CA GLY A 44 -11.91 0.91 8.22
C GLY A 44 -11.68 -0.25 7.25
N MET A 45 -12.17 -0.17 6.01
CA MET A 45 -11.99 -1.20 5.00
C MET A 45 -10.55 -1.17 4.46
N ALA A 46 -9.88 -2.32 4.43
CA ALA A 46 -8.55 -2.43 3.81
C ALA A 46 -8.69 -2.31 2.28
N ILE A 47 -8.03 -1.31 1.71
CA ILE A 47 -8.00 -1.05 0.27
C ILE A 47 -6.76 -1.68 -0.37
N ASP A 48 -5.64 -1.66 0.35
CA ASP A 48 -4.38 -2.25 -0.10
C ASP A 48 -3.56 -2.74 1.09
N SER A 49 -2.66 -3.67 0.82
CA SER A 49 -1.77 -4.24 1.83
C SER A 49 -0.50 -4.79 1.21
N GLY A 50 0.54 -4.88 2.03
CA GLY A 50 1.79 -5.47 1.61
C GLY A 50 2.72 -5.76 2.78
N ALA A 51 3.87 -6.33 2.44
CA ALA A 51 4.93 -6.63 3.39
C ALA A 51 6.30 -6.46 2.72
N GLY A 52 7.31 -6.21 3.53
CA GLY A 52 8.70 -6.09 3.12
C GLY A 52 9.66 -6.65 4.18
N THR A 53 10.83 -7.07 3.74
CA THR A 53 11.95 -7.44 4.61
C THR A 53 12.91 -6.27 4.75
N CYS A 54 13.47 -6.08 5.94
CA CYS A 54 14.55 -5.14 6.18
C CYS A 54 15.88 -5.86 5.94
N SER A 55 16.75 -5.28 5.09
CA SER A 55 18.08 -5.79 4.75
C SER A 55 19.18 -4.98 5.40
#